data_AF-A0A7W9WLU9-F1
#
_entry.id   AF-A0A7W9WLU9-F1
#
_cell.length_a   1.000
_cell.length_b   1.000
_cell.length_c   1.000
_cell.angle_alpha   90.00
_cell.angle_beta   90.00
_cell.angle_gamma   90.00
#
_symmetry.space_group_name_H-M   'P 1'
#
loop_
_entity.id
_entity.type
_entity.pdbx_description
1 polymer ?
#
loop_
_entity_poly.entity_id
_entity_poly.type
_entity_poly.pdbx_seq_one_letter_code
_entity_poly.pdbx_strand_id
1 'polypeptide(L)'
;MKAAHLLAACLLMWGQAVWGHAALVSADPAPGAVLDRAPGAAVLMFNEPVSVTALRLLGPEGPPVDVKPEQTGGSRIRVPLPGGAGRGAYLLSWRVVSADGHPVGGALDYTVGPAAGPAAASARAGAAESPPAARQAAIWLGRWLGYACLFACVGAALFRTRNPSDRQAWARPLVWLGLGLLPVNLGLQGLDLLDLPRSALAGWPAWAAALDSRYAWTLGLTALALLASAAALRARRPGMVRGCAGAGLALAGVALAASGHAGTAPPQWLSRPLVVLHVATAAAWLGALVPLLRLLGAGGGGRAGLAPLAWFSRWITSVVLVLLASGAGLALLQLDRPGDLWRTSYGIVLSAKLVLVCGLLALAAFNRWRCTGPALAGEAAARARLRRSIQVETAVAVVLLGVVSLWRFTPPPRSLDAAVAESAPRPDEGTASFMLSNDRAHALLTRSGGAWLVALSDPSGQPLAAEGLTLALSNPQAGIEPLRREARRLPDGRWRVEAGSLPASGAGHWRLSMEILVNDFEQVTLEGVLPP
;
A
#
# COMPACT_ATOMS: atom_id res chain seq x y z
N MET A 1 31.27 1.20 8.75
CA MET A 1 30.85 -0.21 8.88
C MET A 1 29.55 -0.38 9.70
N LYS A 2 29.38 0.24 10.88
CA LYS A 2 28.17 0.09 11.71
C LYS A 2 26.83 0.52 11.06
N ALA A 3 26.83 1.60 10.25
CA ALA A 3 25.61 2.05 9.54
C ALA A 3 25.18 1.11 8.40
N ALA A 4 26.14 0.47 7.73
CA ALA A 4 25.85 -0.53 6.70
C ALA A 4 25.26 -1.81 7.29
N HIS A 5 25.61 -2.17 8.52
CA HIS A 5 25.07 -3.32 9.22
C HIS A 5 23.66 -3.05 9.77
N LEU A 6 23.34 -1.80 10.15
CA LEU A 6 21.97 -1.38 10.45
C LEU A 6 21.09 -1.38 9.19
N LEU A 7 21.60 -0.87 8.06
CA LEU A 7 20.90 -0.94 6.77
C LEU A 7 20.67 -2.39 6.34
N ALA A 8 21.68 -3.26 6.47
CA ALA A 8 21.58 -4.69 6.19
C ALA A 8 20.62 -5.42 7.14
N ALA A 9 20.60 -5.06 8.44
CA ALA A 9 19.63 -5.61 9.38
C ALA A 9 18.18 -5.19 9.03
N CYS A 10 17.97 -3.93 8.61
CA CYS A 10 16.67 -3.48 8.10
C CYS A 10 16.28 -4.18 6.78
N LEU A 11 17.25 -4.47 5.90
CA LEU A 11 17.03 -5.22 4.65
C LEU A 11 16.76 -6.72 4.92
N LEU A 12 17.33 -7.31 5.96
CA LEU A 12 17.11 -8.72 6.33
C LEU A 12 15.74 -8.96 7.00
N MET A 13 15.13 -7.93 7.62
CA MET A 13 13.75 -8.01 8.09
C MET A 13 12.69 -7.87 6.97
N TRP A 14 13.12 -7.64 5.73
CA TRP A 14 12.24 -7.53 4.53
C TRP A 14 11.62 -8.88 4.13
N GLY A 15 12.16 -10.02 4.58
CA GLY A 15 11.72 -11.36 4.14
C GLY A 15 10.32 -11.81 4.57
N GLN A 16 9.48 -10.96 5.15
CA GLN A 16 8.09 -11.31 5.49
C GLN A 16 7.16 -10.62 4.48
N ALA A 17 6.52 -11.44 3.65
CA ALA A 17 5.63 -11.05 2.56
C ALA A 17 4.68 -9.89 2.95
N VAL A 18 4.75 -8.81 2.19
CA VAL A 18 3.90 -7.64 2.41
C VAL A 18 2.55 -7.85 1.75
N TRP A 19 1.52 -8.14 2.57
CA TRP A 19 0.12 -8.20 2.17
C TRP A 19 -0.52 -6.83 2.47
N GLY A 20 -0.80 -6.02 1.43
CA GLY A 20 -1.28 -4.64 1.63
C GLY A 20 -2.00 -4.02 0.44
N HIS A 21 -2.90 -4.75 -0.23
CA HIS A 21 -3.69 -4.22 -1.35
C HIS A 21 -5.19 -4.10 -0.99
N ALA A 22 -5.94 -3.29 -1.74
CA ALA A 22 -7.39 -3.24 -1.57
C ALA A 22 -7.97 -4.64 -1.75
N ALA A 23 -8.73 -5.07 -0.77
CA ALA A 23 -9.48 -6.30 -0.83
C ALA A 23 -10.96 -5.92 -0.85
N LEU A 24 -11.75 -6.56 -1.72
CA LEU A 24 -13.17 -6.60 -1.48
C LEU A 24 -13.35 -7.30 -0.16
N VAL A 25 -14.09 -6.65 0.70
CA VAL A 25 -14.37 -7.17 2.00
C VAL A 25 -15.83 -7.61 2.01
N SER A 26 -16.76 -6.76 1.56
CA SER A 26 -18.19 -7.10 1.52
C SER A 26 -18.86 -6.88 0.19
N ALA A 27 -19.98 -7.56 0.02
CA ALA A 27 -20.96 -7.19 -0.97
C ALA A 27 -22.39 -7.38 -0.45
N ASP A 28 -23.29 -6.53 -0.94
CA ASP A 28 -24.75 -6.68 -0.88
C ASP A 28 -25.28 -6.49 -2.32
N PRO A 29 -25.68 -7.55 -3.03
CA PRO A 29 -25.89 -8.91 -2.55
C PRO A 29 -24.60 -9.59 -2.09
N ALA A 30 -24.71 -10.45 -1.08
CA ALA A 30 -23.56 -11.26 -0.66
C ALA A 30 -23.09 -12.19 -1.80
N PRO A 31 -21.80 -12.55 -1.86
CA PRO A 31 -21.32 -13.51 -2.86
C PRO A 31 -22.09 -14.83 -2.79
N GLY A 32 -22.63 -15.26 -3.93
CA GLY A 32 -23.50 -16.42 -4.06
C GLY A 32 -24.92 -16.23 -3.51
N ALA A 33 -25.35 -15.01 -3.18
CA ALA A 33 -26.68 -14.78 -2.62
C ALA A 33 -27.79 -15.13 -3.61
N VAL A 34 -28.87 -15.74 -3.09
CA VAL A 34 -30.13 -15.96 -3.81
C VAL A 34 -31.15 -14.95 -3.32
N LEU A 35 -31.74 -14.18 -4.23
CA LEU A 35 -32.63 -13.07 -3.93
C LEU A 35 -34.02 -13.33 -4.52
N ASP A 36 -35.09 -13.10 -3.77
CA ASP A 36 -36.45 -13.26 -4.28
C ASP A 36 -36.79 -12.28 -5.43
N ARG A 37 -36.16 -11.11 -5.39
CA ARG A 37 -36.35 -10.01 -6.36
C ARG A 37 -35.02 -9.38 -6.71
N ALA A 38 -34.91 -8.88 -7.95
CA ALA A 38 -33.71 -8.20 -8.41
C ALA A 38 -33.44 -6.97 -7.53
N PRO A 39 -32.22 -6.81 -7.00
CA PRO A 39 -31.87 -5.66 -6.20
C PRO A 39 -31.77 -4.42 -7.09
N GLY A 40 -32.26 -3.27 -6.60
CA GLY A 40 -32.14 -2.02 -7.34
C GLY A 40 -30.70 -1.50 -7.44
N ALA A 41 -29.79 -1.99 -6.58
CA ALA A 41 -28.38 -1.67 -6.61
C ALA A 41 -27.56 -2.81 -5.96
N ALA A 42 -26.31 -2.98 -6.41
CA ALA A 42 -25.28 -3.72 -5.68
C ALA A 42 -24.41 -2.74 -4.87
N VAL A 43 -23.97 -3.15 -3.70
CA VAL A 43 -23.06 -2.41 -2.85
C VAL A 43 -21.81 -3.25 -2.62
N LEU A 44 -20.65 -2.74 -3.00
CA LEU A 44 -19.34 -3.36 -2.75
C LEU A 44 -18.63 -2.57 -1.66
N MET A 45 -18.04 -3.26 -0.68
CA MET A 45 -17.19 -2.63 0.33
C MET A 45 -15.75 -3.11 0.26
N PHE A 46 -14.84 -2.15 0.33
CA PHE A 46 -13.40 -2.38 0.31
C PHE A 46 -12.74 -1.99 1.63
N ASN A 47 -11.57 -2.57 1.90
CA ASN A 47 -10.78 -2.31 3.11
C ASN A 47 -10.14 -0.92 3.17
N GLU A 48 -10.31 -0.17 2.10
CA GLU A 48 -9.88 1.20 1.95
C GLU A 48 -10.75 1.89 0.90
N PRO A 49 -10.77 3.23 0.85
CA PRO A 49 -11.47 3.93 -0.22
C PRO A 49 -10.94 3.52 -1.58
N VAL A 50 -11.82 3.21 -2.53
CA VAL A 50 -11.44 2.88 -3.90
C VAL A 50 -12.13 3.80 -4.89
N SER A 51 -11.54 3.96 -6.07
CA SER A 51 -12.12 4.63 -7.23
C SER A 51 -12.48 3.59 -8.28
N VAL A 52 -13.71 3.62 -8.80
CA VAL A 52 -14.15 2.64 -9.80
C VAL A 52 -13.63 3.01 -11.18
N THR A 53 -12.97 2.08 -11.86
CA THR A 53 -12.45 2.27 -13.23
C THR A 53 -13.22 1.47 -14.28
N ALA A 54 -13.77 0.31 -13.92
CA ALA A 54 -14.70 -0.43 -14.77
C ALA A 54 -15.70 -1.20 -13.93
N LEU A 55 -16.95 -1.26 -14.38
CA LEU A 55 -17.99 -2.12 -13.83
C LEU A 55 -18.80 -2.70 -14.97
N ARG A 56 -18.97 -4.02 -14.97
CA ARG A 56 -19.69 -4.74 -16.00
C ARG A 56 -20.58 -5.78 -15.36
N LEU A 57 -21.86 -5.73 -15.71
CA LEU A 57 -22.86 -6.67 -15.25
C LEU A 57 -23.15 -7.66 -16.38
N LEU A 58 -22.98 -8.94 -16.10
CA LEU A 58 -23.49 -10.01 -16.92
C LEU A 58 -24.77 -10.54 -16.26
N GLY A 59 -25.86 -10.56 -17.03
CA GLY A 59 -27.14 -11.11 -16.59
C GLY A 59 -27.38 -12.53 -17.13
N PRO A 60 -28.54 -13.12 -16.79
CA PRO A 60 -28.92 -14.46 -17.23
C PRO A 60 -29.17 -14.52 -18.73
N GLU A 61 -29.53 -13.40 -19.37
CA GLU A 61 -29.66 -13.29 -20.82
C GLU A 61 -29.04 -12.00 -21.34
N GLY A 62 -28.41 -12.08 -22.51
CA GLY A 62 -27.84 -10.94 -23.23
C GLY A 62 -26.33 -10.73 -23.01
N PRO A 63 -25.73 -9.83 -23.81
CA PRO A 63 -24.31 -9.50 -23.69
C PRO A 63 -24.02 -8.74 -22.38
N PRO A 64 -22.78 -8.77 -21.87
CA PRO A 64 -22.39 -7.97 -20.71
C PRO A 64 -22.70 -6.48 -20.93
N VAL A 65 -23.24 -5.84 -19.90
CA VAL A 65 -23.61 -4.41 -19.94
C VAL A 65 -22.68 -3.63 -19.00
N ASP A 66 -22.12 -2.53 -19.48
CA ASP A 66 -21.35 -1.63 -18.63
C ASP A 66 -22.30 -0.84 -17.71
N VAL A 67 -22.06 -0.88 -16.40
CA VAL A 67 -22.86 -0.20 -15.38
C VAL A 67 -22.02 0.87 -14.69
N LYS A 68 -22.66 1.93 -14.18
CA LYS A 68 -21.97 3.06 -13.54
C LYS A 68 -22.31 3.11 -12.05
N PRO A 69 -21.36 3.44 -11.16
CA PRO A 69 -21.66 3.61 -9.75
C PRO A 69 -22.35 4.95 -9.50
N GLU A 70 -23.15 5.05 -8.43
CA GLU A 70 -23.72 6.33 -7.94
C GLU A 70 -22.63 7.30 -7.50
N GLN A 71 -21.52 6.75 -6.98
CA GLN A 71 -20.35 7.50 -6.58
C GLN A 71 -19.10 6.78 -7.09
N THR A 72 -18.22 7.52 -7.74
CA THR A 72 -16.98 7.00 -8.31
C THR A 72 -15.88 6.76 -7.28
N GLY A 73 -16.08 7.09 -6.00
CA GLY A 73 -15.06 7.00 -4.96
C GLY A 73 -15.60 6.77 -3.55
N GLY A 74 -14.83 6.08 -2.71
CA GLY A 74 -15.18 5.74 -1.33
C GLY A 74 -14.89 4.27 -1.02
N SER A 75 -14.94 3.85 0.24
CA SER A 75 -14.80 2.41 0.57
C SER A 75 -16.05 1.64 0.17
N ARG A 76 -17.20 2.33 0.12
CA ARG A 76 -18.51 1.81 -0.26
C ARG A 76 -18.87 2.25 -1.66
N ILE A 77 -18.92 1.31 -2.60
CA ILE A 77 -19.32 1.54 -3.99
C ILE A 77 -20.74 1.02 -4.18
N ARG A 78 -21.68 1.95 -4.41
CA ARG A 78 -23.07 1.61 -4.77
C ARG A 78 -23.24 1.68 -6.28
N VAL A 79 -23.73 0.59 -6.87
CA VAL A 79 -23.89 0.38 -8.31
C VAL A 79 -25.37 0.17 -8.60
N PRO A 80 -26.09 1.17 -9.13
CA PRO A 80 -27.42 0.99 -9.67
C PRO A 80 -27.42 -0.12 -10.71
N LEU A 81 -28.29 -1.10 -10.50
CA LEU A 81 -28.46 -2.18 -11.46
C LEU A 81 -29.68 -1.86 -12.32
N PRO A 82 -29.63 -2.12 -13.64
CA PRO A 82 -30.74 -1.81 -14.53
C PRO A 82 -32.01 -2.53 -14.05
N GLY A 83 -33.08 -1.75 -13.86
CA GLY A 83 -34.39 -2.27 -13.47
C GLY A 83 -34.97 -3.16 -14.56
N GLY A 84 -35.56 -4.29 -14.17
CA GLY A 84 -36.14 -5.27 -15.11
C GLY A 84 -35.21 -6.42 -15.50
N ALA A 85 -34.10 -6.61 -14.79
CA ALA A 85 -33.19 -7.72 -15.00
C ALA A 85 -33.93 -9.07 -14.76
N GLY A 86 -33.89 -9.98 -15.74
CA GLY A 86 -34.57 -11.28 -15.71
C GLY A 86 -34.23 -12.17 -14.50
N ARG A 87 -34.98 -13.25 -14.29
CA ARG A 87 -34.67 -14.21 -13.21
C ARG A 87 -33.47 -15.07 -13.63
N GLY A 88 -32.51 -15.31 -12.74
CA GLY A 88 -31.33 -16.15 -13.00
C GLY A 88 -30.03 -15.63 -12.38
N ALA A 89 -28.90 -16.19 -12.82
CA ALA A 89 -27.57 -15.88 -12.30
C ALA A 89 -27.01 -14.59 -12.90
N TYR A 90 -26.36 -13.80 -12.05
CA TYR A 90 -25.73 -12.54 -12.36
C TYR A 90 -24.26 -12.57 -11.94
N LEU A 91 -23.42 -11.90 -12.72
CA LEU A 91 -22.02 -11.66 -12.39
C LEU A 91 -21.71 -10.17 -12.55
N LEU A 92 -21.42 -9.50 -11.44
CA LEU A 92 -20.92 -8.14 -11.43
C LEU A 92 -19.39 -8.17 -11.37
N SER A 93 -18.73 -7.83 -12.47
CA SER A 93 -17.29 -7.67 -12.54
C SER A 93 -16.90 -6.22 -12.29
N TRP A 94 -15.86 -5.99 -11.48
CA TRP A 94 -15.31 -4.66 -11.26
C TRP A 94 -13.80 -4.60 -11.48
N ARG A 95 -13.35 -3.39 -11.81
CA ARG A 95 -12.01 -2.90 -11.56
C ARG A 95 -12.12 -1.63 -10.73
N VAL A 96 -11.39 -1.63 -9.63
CA VAL A 96 -11.28 -0.47 -8.75
C VAL A 96 -9.81 -0.14 -8.52
N VAL A 97 -9.55 1.07 -8.08
CA VAL A 97 -8.23 1.61 -7.77
C VAL A 97 -8.27 2.00 -6.30
N SER A 98 -7.47 1.37 -5.46
CA SER A 98 -7.41 1.68 -4.02
C SER A 98 -6.98 3.12 -3.73
N ALA A 99 -7.09 3.55 -2.47
CA ALA A 99 -6.69 4.89 -2.04
C ALA A 99 -5.17 5.11 -2.20
N ASP A 100 -4.39 4.01 -2.11
CA ASP A 100 -2.96 3.95 -2.42
C ASP A 100 -2.68 3.61 -3.90
N GLY A 101 -3.75 3.30 -4.64
CA GLY A 101 -3.87 3.39 -6.07
C GLY A 101 -3.67 2.07 -6.87
N HIS A 102 -3.45 0.96 -6.21
CA HIS A 102 -3.37 -0.33 -6.88
C HIS A 102 -4.67 -0.73 -7.58
N PRO A 103 -4.60 -1.35 -8.78
CA PRO A 103 -5.77 -1.82 -9.49
C PRO A 103 -6.17 -3.15 -8.88
N VAL A 104 -7.40 -3.22 -8.39
CA VAL A 104 -7.93 -4.46 -7.84
C VAL A 104 -9.14 -4.83 -8.68
N GLY A 105 -9.00 -5.98 -9.35
CA GLY A 105 -10.07 -6.61 -10.09
C GLY A 105 -10.78 -7.65 -9.23
N GLY A 106 -12.08 -7.78 -9.42
CA GLY A 106 -12.85 -8.86 -8.81
C GLY A 106 -14.19 -9.05 -9.48
N ALA A 107 -14.91 -10.07 -9.03
CA ALA A 107 -16.26 -10.35 -9.51
C ALA A 107 -17.14 -10.87 -8.36
N LEU A 108 -18.43 -10.56 -8.44
CA LEU A 108 -19.47 -10.91 -7.48
C LEU A 108 -20.56 -11.66 -8.24
N ASP A 109 -20.82 -12.89 -7.86
CA ASP A 109 -21.93 -13.67 -8.36
C ASP A 109 -23.13 -13.61 -7.39
N TYR A 110 -24.36 -13.55 -7.93
CA TYR A 110 -25.62 -13.66 -7.18
C TYR A 110 -26.75 -14.13 -8.10
N THR A 111 -27.88 -14.57 -7.54
CA THR A 111 -29.02 -15.13 -8.28
C THR A 111 -30.32 -14.41 -7.91
N VAL A 112 -31.23 -14.22 -8.87
CA VAL A 112 -32.56 -13.61 -8.66
C VAL A 112 -33.68 -14.59 -9.04
N GLY A 113 -34.61 -14.85 -8.12
CA GLY A 113 -35.72 -15.79 -8.26
C GLY A 113 -35.48 -17.13 -7.52
N PRO A 114 -36.50 -18.01 -7.47
CA PRO A 114 -36.36 -19.30 -6.80
C PRO A 114 -35.19 -20.09 -7.40
N ALA A 115 -34.21 -20.43 -6.56
CA ALA A 115 -33.01 -21.12 -6.97
C ALA A 115 -33.37 -22.46 -7.63
N ALA A 116 -32.98 -22.64 -8.88
CA ALA A 116 -32.74 -23.98 -9.40
C ALA A 116 -31.44 -24.51 -8.79
N GLY A 117 -31.54 -25.06 -7.58
CA GLY A 117 -30.49 -25.87 -6.96
C GLY A 117 -29.29 -25.11 -6.38
N PRO A 118 -28.50 -25.79 -5.53
CA PRO A 118 -28.07 -25.25 -4.25
C PRO A 118 -26.73 -24.52 -4.31
N ALA A 119 -26.69 -23.35 -3.68
CA ALA A 119 -25.50 -22.54 -3.49
C ALA A 119 -25.55 -21.85 -2.12
N ALA A 120 -24.70 -22.29 -1.20
CA ALA A 120 -24.11 -21.43 -0.19
C ALA A 120 -22.58 -21.49 -0.33
N ALA A 121 -21.97 -20.31 -0.33
CA ALA A 121 -20.61 -19.97 -0.71
C ALA A 121 -19.51 -20.57 0.18
N SER A 122 -18.28 -20.71 -0.36
CA SER A 122 -17.16 -19.83 0.03
C SER A 122 -15.93 -20.02 -0.87
N ALA A 123 -15.71 -19.09 -1.81
CA ALA A 123 -14.42 -18.94 -2.48
C ALA A 123 -13.52 -18.01 -1.63
N ARG A 124 -12.37 -18.54 -1.16
CA ARG A 124 -11.22 -17.69 -0.84
C ARG A 124 -10.68 -17.14 -2.16
N ALA A 125 -10.61 -15.81 -2.25
CA ALA A 125 -9.99 -15.08 -3.35
C ALA A 125 -8.55 -15.58 -3.59
N GLY A 126 -8.24 -15.89 -4.85
CA GLY A 126 -6.92 -16.33 -5.28
C GLY A 126 -5.89 -15.23 -5.08
N ALA A 127 -4.71 -15.61 -4.59
CA ALA A 127 -3.57 -14.72 -4.44
C ALA A 127 -3.12 -14.23 -5.83
N ALA A 128 -3.17 -12.91 -6.03
CA ALA A 128 -2.51 -12.27 -7.16
C ALA A 128 -0.98 -12.47 -7.04
N GLU A 129 -0.31 -12.77 -8.14
CA GLU A 129 1.15 -12.78 -8.21
C GLU A 129 1.70 -11.44 -7.71
N SER A 130 2.70 -11.49 -6.83
CA SER A 130 3.31 -10.29 -6.26
C SER A 130 4.03 -9.48 -7.34
N PRO A 131 3.92 -8.14 -7.36
CA PRO A 131 4.68 -7.33 -8.29
C PRO A 131 6.18 -7.57 -8.10
N PRO A 132 7.01 -7.48 -9.16
CA PRO A 132 8.42 -7.86 -9.09
C PRO A 132 9.13 -7.13 -7.95
N ALA A 133 9.87 -7.84 -7.10
CA ALA A 133 10.59 -7.25 -5.96
C ALA A 133 11.44 -6.01 -6.34
N ALA A 134 11.94 -5.98 -7.58
CA ALA A 134 12.64 -4.85 -8.16
C ALA A 134 11.79 -3.57 -8.27
N ARG A 135 10.50 -3.67 -8.63
CA ARG A 135 9.58 -2.51 -8.71
C ARG A 135 9.33 -1.93 -7.33
N GLN A 136 9.02 -2.78 -6.35
CA GLN A 136 8.81 -2.35 -4.96
C GLN A 136 10.06 -1.68 -4.38
N ALA A 137 11.25 -2.26 -4.62
CA ALA A 137 12.52 -1.66 -4.23
C ALA A 137 12.77 -0.29 -4.90
N ALA A 138 12.41 -0.14 -6.18
CA ALA A 138 12.56 1.13 -6.90
C ALA A 138 11.63 2.22 -6.35
N ILE A 139 10.37 1.87 -6.04
CA ILE A 139 9.40 2.78 -5.40
C ILE A 139 9.89 3.19 -4.01
N TRP A 140 10.34 2.23 -3.21
CA TRP A 140 10.90 2.50 -1.89
C TRP A 140 12.10 3.46 -1.97
N LEU A 141 13.07 3.16 -2.85
CA LEU A 141 14.28 3.96 -3.02
C LEU A 141 13.94 5.37 -3.52
N GLY A 142 13.04 5.48 -4.50
CA GLY A 142 12.57 6.75 -5.05
C GLY A 142 11.94 7.65 -3.98
N ARG A 143 11.11 7.06 -3.09
CA ARG A 143 10.50 7.78 -1.96
C ARG A 143 11.52 8.16 -0.91
N TRP A 144 12.41 7.25 -0.55
CA TRP A 144 13.45 7.49 0.45
C TRP A 144 14.37 8.65 0.03
N LEU A 145 14.87 8.61 -1.21
CA LEU A 145 15.69 9.69 -1.77
C LEU A 145 14.91 11.00 -1.92
N GLY A 146 13.63 10.92 -2.31
CA GLY A 146 12.73 12.08 -2.37
C GLY A 146 12.57 12.77 -1.01
N TYR A 147 12.31 12.01 0.06
CA TYR A 147 12.22 12.53 1.42
C TYR A 147 13.54 13.11 1.91
N ALA A 148 14.67 12.44 1.63
CA ALA A 148 15.99 12.95 1.98
C ALA A 148 16.26 14.32 1.31
N CYS A 149 15.95 14.45 0.01
CA CYS A 149 16.08 15.72 -0.71
C CYS A 149 15.15 16.80 -0.14
N LEU A 150 13.87 16.47 0.08
CA LEU A 150 12.89 17.40 0.63
C LEU A 150 13.32 17.96 1.99
N PHE A 151 13.65 17.07 2.93
CA PHE A 151 14.03 17.47 4.30
C PHE A 151 15.32 18.28 4.31
N ALA A 152 16.32 17.88 3.50
CA ALA A 152 17.57 18.62 3.38
C ALA A 152 17.36 20.04 2.81
N CYS A 153 16.54 20.17 1.76
CA CYS A 153 16.30 21.46 1.11
C CYS A 153 15.46 22.42 1.99
N VAL A 154 14.39 21.91 2.59
CA VAL A 154 13.53 22.69 3.50
C VAL A 154 14.33 23.12 4.73
N GLY A 155 15.10 22.20 5.32
CA GLY A 155 15.96 22.49 6.45
C GLY A 155 17.05 23.52 6.14
N ALA A 156 17.71 23.42 4.99
CA ALA A 156 18.68 24.40 4.53
C ALA A 156 18.05 25.80 4.34
N ALA A 157 16.87 25.86 3.71
CA ALA A 157 16.13 27.11 3.51
C ALA A 157 15.74 27.76 4.85
N LEU A 158 15.23 26.97 5.81
CA LEU A 158 14.90 27.44 7.15
C LEU A 158 16.12 27.92 7.92
N PHE A 159 17.21 27.14 7.92
CA PHE A 159 18.44 27.50 8.63
C PHE A 159 19.04 28.81 8.13
N ARG A 160 18.97 29.04 6.81
CA ARG A 160 19.41 30.28 6.16
C ARG A 160 18.70 31.53 6.67
N THR A 161 17.46 31.42 7.18
CA THR A 161 16.75 32.56 7.78
C THR A 161 17.46 33.12 9.02
N ARG A 162 18.28 32.29 9.68
CA ARG A 162 19.04 32.61 10.90
C ARG A 162 20.54 32.64 10.68
N ASN A 163 21.02 32.14 9.56
CA ASN A 163 22.41 32.23 9.13
C ASN A 163 22.52 32.82 7.71
N PRO A 164 22.25 34.12 7.52
CA PRO A 164 22.20 34.73 6.19
C PRO A 164 23.55 34.81 5.48
N SER A 165 24.67 34.69 6.21
CA SER A 165 26.02 34.67 5.65
C SER A 165 26.33 33.38 4.89
N ASP A 166 25.72 32.24 5.26
CA ASP A 166 25.84 30.98 4.53
C ASP A 166 24.62 30.76 3.63
N ARG A 167 24.84 30.85 2.30
CA ARG A 167 23.78 30.66 1.29
C ARG A 167 23.31 29.21 1.14
N GLN A 168 23.91 28.25 1.86
CA GLN A 168 23.56 26.83 1.81
C GLN A 168 23.60 26.26 0.38
N ALA A 169 24.60 26.65 -0.41
CA ALA A 169 24.67 26.30 -1.84
C ALA A 169 24.71 24.79 -2.12
N TRP A 170 25.16 23.99 -1.15
CA TRP A 170 25.18 22.52 -1.21
C TRP A 170 23.80 21.88 -1.40
N ALA A 171 22.72 22.55 -0.95
CA ALA A 171 21.36 22.03 -1.08
C ALA A 171 20.76 22.24 -2.48
N ARG A 172 21.35 23.12 -3.30
CA ARG A 172 20.85 23.44 -4.65
C ARG A 172 20.82 22.25 -5.61
N PRO A 173 21.87 21.41 -5.73
CA PRO A 173 21.77 20.20 -6.55
C PRO A 173 20.71 19.21 -6.04
N LEU A 174 20.47 19.15 -4.71
CA LEU A 174 19.45 18.28 -4.13
C LEU A 174 18.02 18.71 -4.46
N VAL A 175 17.77 20.01 -4.67
CA VAL A 175 16.49 20.49 -5.22
C VAL A 175 16.24 19.85 -6.59
N TRP A 176 17.23 19.90 -7.48
CA TRP A 176 17.08 19.37 -8.83
C TRP A 176 17.00 17.84 -8.86
N LEU A 177 17.78 17.15 -8.02
CA LEU A 177 17.64 15.72 -7.82
C LEU A 177 16.23 15.36 -7.33
N GLY A 178 15.74 16.06 -6.31
CA GLY A 178 14.40 15.88 -5.78
C GLY A 178 13.31 16.08 -6.84
N LEU A 179 13.40 17.16 -7.62
CA LEU A 179 12.47 17.43 -8.73
C LEU A 179 12.54 16.37 -9.83
N GLY A 180 13.74 15.87 -10.18
CA GLY A 180 13.92 14.80 -11.16
C GLY A 180 13.39 13.44 -10.69
N LEU A 181 13.40 13.18 -9.38
CA LEU A 181 12.83 11.96 -8.80
C LEU A 181 11.30 11.95 -8.81
N LEU A 182 10.61 13.10 -8.88
CA LEU A 182 9.14 13.17 -8.86
C LEU A 182 8.50 12.44 -10.06
N PRO A 183 8.85 12.71 -11.33
CA PRO A 183 8.27 11.97 -12.46
C PRO A 183 8.66 10.49 -12.45
N VAL A 184 9.84 10.12 -11.93
CA VAL A 184 10.23 8.71 -11.76
C VAL A 184 9.30 8.01 -10.78
N ASN A 185 9.06 8.62 -9.61
CA ASN A 185 8.13 8.09 -8.62
C ASN A 185 6.68 8.05 -9.15
N LEU A 186 6.27 9.05 -9.95
CA LEU A 186 4.96 9.10 -10.57
C LEU A 186 4.79 7.95 -11.58
N GLY A 187 5.75 7.75 -12.48
CA GLY A 187 5.72 6.67 -13.47
C GLY A 187 5.78 5.29 -12.81
N LEU A 188 6.65 5.10 -11.81
CA LEU A 188 6.71 3.85 -11.04
C LEU A 188 5.40 3.59 -10.31
N GLN A 189 4.78 4.61 -9.71
CA GLN A 189 3.44 4.50 -9.16
C GLN A 189 2.48 4.07 -10.25
N GLY A 190 2.41 4.76 -11.40
CA GLY A 190 1.54 4.41 -12.52
C GLY A 190 1.63 2.96 -13.01
N LEU A 191 2.85 2.42 -13.10
CA LEU A 191 3.06 1.01 -13.41
C LEU A 191 2.49 0.10 -12.32
N ASP A 192 2.67 0.48 -11.06
CA ASP A 192 2.20 -0.22 -9.87
C ASP A 192 0.66 -0.15 -9.73
N LEU A 193 0.06 0.98 -10.15
CA LEU A 193 -1.39 1.23 -10.17
C LEU A 193 -2.14 0.45 -11.26
N LEU A 194 -1.47 -0.03 -12.29
CA LEU A 194 -2.08 -0.75 -13.41
C LEU A 194 -1.46 -2.14 -13.63
N ASP A 195 -0.54 -2.53 -12.74
CA ASP A 195 0.37 -3.67 -12.86
C ASP A 195 1.01 -3.84 -14.24
N LEU A 196 1.47 -2.73 -14.82
CA LEU A 196 2.03 -2.72 -16.18
C LEU A 196 3.52 -3.07 -16.19
N PRO A 197 4.02 -3.70 -17.28
CA PRO A 197 5.45 -3.95 -17.45
C PRO A 197 6.21 -2.62 -17.60
N ARG A 198 7.52 -2.62 -17.33
CA ARG A 198 8.40 -1.43 -17.43
C ARG A 198 8.34 -0.72 -18.80
N SER A 199 8.05 -1.45 -19.87
CA SER A 199 7.89 -0.90 -21.22
C SER A 199 6.71 0.07 -21.32
N ALA A 200 5.70 -0.05 -20.45
CA ALA A 200 4.54 0.82 -20.44
C ALA A 200 4.85 2.26 -19.98
N LEU A 201 6.05 2.55 -19.43
CA LEU A 201 6.49 3.92 -19.19
C LEU A 201 6.61 4.74 -20.47
N ALA A 202 6.78 4.08 -21.63
CA ALA A 202 6.79 4.75 -22.94
C ALA A 202 5.39 5.16 -23.41
N GLY A 203 4.33 4.57 -22.84
CA GLY A 203 2.93 4.87 -23.17
C GLY A 203 2.24 5.73 -22.11
N TRP A 204 1.11 6.35 -22.47
CA TRP A 204 0.33 7.22 -21.58
C TRP A 204 -0.42 6.54 -20.41
N PRO A 205 -0.93 5.29 -20.49
CA PRO A 205 -1.82 4.73 -19.48
C PRO A 205 -1.28 4.73 -18.04
N ALA A 206 -0.01 4.37 -17.85
CA ALA A 206 0.64 4.39 -16.53
C ALA A 206 0.64 5.82 -15.94
N TRP A 207 1.00 6.82 -16.76
CA TRP A 207 1.02 8.22 -16.33
C TRP A 207 -0.38 8.76 -16.04
N ALA A 208 -1.38 8.39 -16.84
CA ALA A 208 -2.76 8.80 -16.64
C ALA A 208 -3.30 8.29 -15.29
N ALA A 209 -3.12 7.00 -15.00
CA ALA A 209 -3.50 6.43 -13.70
C ALA A 209 -2.74 7.11 -12.56
N ALA A 210 -1.43 7.35 -12.74
CA ALA A 210 -0.61 8.01 -11.73
C ALA A 210 -1.11 9.41 -11.39
N LEU A 211 -1.47 10.19 -12.42
CA LEU A 211 -1.98 11.56 -12.29
C LEU A 211 -3.37 11.63 -11.64
N ASP A 212 -4.21 10.61 -11.85
CA ASP A 212 -5.54 10.53 -11.22
C ASP A 212 -5.45 10.14 -9.73
N SER A 213 -4.34 9.53 -9.32
CA SER A 213 -4.12 9.12 -7.93
C SER A 213 -3.92 10.31 -6.97
N ARG A 214 -4.30 10.13 -5.70
CA ARG A 214 -4.01 11.11 -4.63
C ARG A 214 -2.51 11.34 -4.44
N TYR A 215 -1.67 10.39 -4.83
CA TYR A 215 -0.23 10.53 -4.75
C TYR A 215 0.33 11.62 -5.67
N ALA A 216 -0.32 11.88 -6.83
CA ALA A 216 0.05 12.99 -7.70
C ALA A 216 -0.03 14.34 -6.98
N TRP A 217 -1.04 14.55 -6.12
CA TRP A 217 -1.13 15.76 -5.29
C TRP A 217 0.03 15.89 -4.32
N THR A 218 0.44 14.79 -3.67
CA THR A 218 1.63 14.79 -2.81
C THR A 218 2.89 15.13 -3.58
N LEU A 219 3.08 14.58 -4.79
CA LEU A 219 4.23 14.90 -5.63
C LEU A 219 4.21 16.35 -6.12
N GLY A 220 3.05 16.88 -6.50
CA GLY A 220 2.87 18.29 -6.87
C GLY A 220 3.18 19.25 -5.73
N LEU A 221 2.65 19.00 -4.54
CA LEU A 221 2.95 19.79 -3.34
C LEU A 221 4.41 19.68 -2.92
N THR A 222 5.02 18.50 -3.11
CA THR A 222 6.47 18.29 -2.89
C THR A 222 7.29 19.10 -3.89
N ALA A 223 6.88 19.16 -5.16
CA ALA A 223 7.52 20.02 -6.17
C ALA A 223 7.48 21.48 -5.74
N LEU A 224 6.32 21.98 -5.32
CA LEU A 224 6.16 23.35 -4.84
C LEU A 224 7.01 23.61 -3.59
N ALA A 225 7.10 22.66 -2.65
CA ALA A 225 7.95 22.78 -1.47
C ALA A 225 9.45 22.88 -1.85
N LEU A 226 9.90 22.07 -2.81
CA LEU A 226 11.27 22.11 -3.34
C LEU A 226 11.56 23.41 -4.09
N LEU A 227 10.62 23.90 -4.92
CA LEU A 227 10.74 25.17 -5.64
C LEU A 227 10.76 26.37 -4.68
N ALA A 228 9.89 26.37 -3.65
CA ALA A 228 9.91 27.39 -2.59
C ALA A 228 11.25 27.37 -1.85
N SER A 229 11.77 26.19 -1.51
CA SER A 229 13.11 26.04 -0.92
C SER A 229 14.20 26.58 -1.87
N ALA A 230 14.10 26.30 -3.17
CA ALA A 230 15.02 26.79 -4.18
C ALA A 230 15.01 28.34 -4.29
N ALA A 231 13.81 28.94 -4.24
CA ALA A 231 13.63 30.38 -4.21
C ALA A 231 14.25 30.99 -2.94
N ALA A 232 14.02 30.38 -1.77
CA ALA A 232 14.64 30.79 -0.52
C ALA A 232 16.17 30.74 -0.60
N LEU A 233 16.74 29.69 -1.21
CA LEU A 233 18.19 29.47 -1.38
C LEU A 233 18.85 30.38 -2.43
N ARG A 234 18.07 31.03 -3.31
CA ARG A 234 18.56 31.98 -4.33
C ARG A 234 18.25 33.45 -4.02
N ALA A 235 17.23 33.72 -3.21
CA ALA A 235 16.79 35.06 -2.87
C ALA A 235 17.94 35.91 -2.31
N ARG A 236 17.87 37.24 -2.46
CA ARG A 236 18.80 38.18 -1.81
C ARG A 236 18.14 38.95 -0.66
N ARG A 237 16.82 39.17 -0.75
CA ARG A 237 16.05 39.94 0.24
C ARG A 237 15.65 39.05 1.44
N PRO A 238 15.93 39.45 2.70
CA PRO A 238 15.60 38.65 3.88
C PRO A 238 14.11 38.32 4.04
N GLY A 239 13.21 39.19 3.56
CA GLY A 239 11.76 38.92 3.55
C GLY A 239 11.39 37.74 2.66
N MET A 240 11.95 37.69 1.44
CA MET A 240 11.72 36.57 0.51
C MET A 240 12.29 35.25 1.05
N VAL A 241 13.46 35.28 1.71
CA VAL A 241 14.02 34.06 2.33
C VAL A 241 13.05 33.49 3.35
N ARG A 242 12.53 34.34 4.25
CA ARG A 242 11.59 33.92 5.30
C ARG A 242 10.28 33.42 4.72
N GLY A 243 9.69 34.17 3.77
CA GLY A 243 8.44 33.79 3.11
C GLY A 243 8.55 32.44 2.38
N CYS A 244 9.57 32.29 1.53
CA CYS A 244 9.76 31.06 0.76
C CYS A 244 10.16 29.86 1.62
N ALA A 245 10.98 30.05 2.67
CA ALA A 245 11.34 28.97 3.59
C ALA A 245 10.12 28.51 4.41
N GLY A 246 9.29 29.45 4.89
CA GLY A 246 8.03 29.14 5.56
C GLY A 246 7.05 28.41 4.65
N ALA A 247 6.90 28.87 3.40
CA ALA A 247 6.08 28.19 2.39
C ALA A 247 6.56 26.77 2.10
N GLY A 248 7.88 26.58 1.93
CA GLY A 248 8.47 25.25 1.73
C GLY A 248 8.18 24.28 2.88
N LEU A 249 8.27 24.75 4.12
CA LEU A 249 7.94 23.97 5.31
C LEU A 249 6.46 23.59 5.37
N ALA A 250 5.57 24.56 5.14
CA ALA A 250 4.13 24.33 5.16
C ALA A 250 3.70 23.35 4.06
N LEU A 251 4.17 23.57 2.83
CA LEU A 251 3.90 22.69 1.69
C LEU A 251 4.41 21.27 1.92
N ALA A 252 5.60 21.10 2.52
CA ALA A 252 6.11 19.78 2.88
C ALA A 252 5.19 19.04 3.87
N GLY A 253 4.66 19.75 4.88
CA GLY A 253 3.69 19.20 5.82
C GLY A 253 2.38 18.79 5.15
N VAL A 254 1.82 19.67 4.31
CA VAL A 254 0.56 19.42 3.59
C VAL A 254 0.71 18.29 2.56
N ALA A 255 1.86 18.20 1.89
CA ALA A 255 2.13 17.16 0.88
C ALA A 255 1.88 15.75 1.41
N LEU A 256 2.40 15.41 2.59
CA LEU A 256 2.23 14.08 3.17
C LEU A 256 0.82 13.85 3.75
N ALA A 257 0.13 14.91 4.17
CA ALA A 257 -1.27 14.81 4.60
C ALA A 257 -2.25 14.58 3.43
N ALA A 258 -1.85 14.88 2.19
CA ALA A 258 -2.71 14.76 1.01
C ALA A 258 -2.94 13.31 0.53
N SER A 259 -1.98 12.40 0.74
CA SER A 259 -2.09 10.98 0.31
C SER A 259 -1.75 9.95 1.38
N GLY A 260 -1.29 10.36 2.57
CA GLY A 260 -0.86 9.42 3.61
C GLY A 260 -2.01 8.80 4.40
N HIS A 261 -2.00 7.47 4.60
CA HIS A 261 -2.94 6.72 5.43
C HIS A 261 -3.10 7.26 6.86
N ALA A 262 -2.08 7.94 7.40
CA ALA A 262 -2.15 8.57 8.71
C ALA A 262 -3.18 9.72 8.77
N GLY A 263 -3.43 10.42 7.65
CA GLY A 263 -4.40 11.52 7.57
C GLY A 263 -5.84 11.09 7.33
N THR A 264 -6.09 9.78 7.14
CA THR A 264 -7.45 9.24 6.94
C THR A 264 -8.09 8.74 8.23
N ALA A 265 -7.33 8.72 9.34
CA ALA A 265 -7.84 8.25 10.62
C ALA A 265 -8.97 9.16 11.12
N PRO A 266 -10.13 8.60 11.50
CA PRO A 266 -11.18 9.38 12.13
C PRO A 266 -10.74 9.79 13.56
N PRO A 267 -11.09 11.01 14.01
CA PRO A 267 -11.65 12.10 13.21
C PRO A 267 -10.60 12.77 12.31
N GLN A 268 -10.93 12.97 11.03
CA GLN A 268 -9.99 13.54 10.03
C GLN A 268 -9.61 15.01 10.30
N TRP A 269 -10.46 15.75 11.00
CA TRP A 269 -10.15 17.12 11.43
C TRP A 269 -8.99 17.16 12.43
N LEU A 270 -8.71 16.06 13.12
CA LEU A 270 -7.58 15.93 14.04
C LEU A 270 -6.37 15.30 13.35
N SER A 271 -6.54 14.16 12.66
CA SER A 271 -5.43 13.41 12.09
C SER A 271 -4.65 14.18 11.01
N ARG A 272 -5.33 14.93 10.13
CA ARG A 272 -4.66 15.72 9.08
C ARG A 272 -3.75 16.83 9.65
N PRO A 273 -4.21 17.70 10.57
CA PRO A 273 -3.31 18.65 11.24
C PRO A 273 -2.16 17.98 11.97
N LEU A 274 -2.38 16.84 12.64
CA LEU A 274 -1.30 16.10 13.31
C LEU A 274 -0.23 15.62 12.31
N VAL A 275 -0.60 15.12 11.13
CA VAL A 275 0.36 14.76 10.08
C VAL A 275 1.15 15.99 9.62
N VAL A 276 0.47 17.11 9.33
CA VAL A 276 1.13 18.36 8.90
C VAL A 276 2.13 18.83 9.95
N LEU A 277 1.72 18.89 11.22
CA LEU A 277 2.57 19.29 12.34
C LEU A 277 3.75 18.33 12.51
N HIS A 278 3.52 17.02 12.46
CA HIS A 278 4.57 16.01 12.62
C HIS A 278 5.62 16.12 11.52
N VAL A 279 5.20 16.24 10.26
CA VAL A 279 6.12 16.34 9.12
C VAL A 279 6.86 17.67 9.11
N ALA A 280 6.17 18.79 9.39
CA ALA A 280 6.81 20.10 9.46
C ALA A 280 7.85 20.17 10.58
N THR A 281 7.52 19.69 11.79
CA THR A 281 8.47 19.68 12.91
C THR A 281 9.62 18.71 12.69
N ALA A 282 9.39 17.56 12.05
CA ALA A 282 10.45 16.64 11.65
C ALA A 282 11.38 17.26 10.60
N ALA A 283 10.84 17.95 9.59
CA ALA A 283 11.62 18.64 8.56
C ALA A 283 12.46 19.78 9.16
N ALA A 284 11.89 20.54 10.10
CA ALA A 284 12.58 21.59 10.85
C ALA A 284 13.73 21.03 11.70
N TRP A 285 13.54 19.87 12.34
CA TRP A 285 14.57 19.25 13.18
C TRP A 285 15.65 18.55 12.36
N LEU A 286 15.27 17.53 11.59
CA LEU A 286 16.21 16.67 10.86
C LEU A 286 16.88 17.44 9.72
N GLY A 287 16.16 18.34 9.06
CA GLY A 287 16.70 19.16 7.97
C GLY A 287 17.77 20.17 8.42
N ALA A 288 17.83 20.52 9.71
CA ALA A 288 18.83 21.44 10.25
C ALA A 288 20.18 20.76 10.55
N LEU A 289 20.24 19.42 10.57
CA LEU A 289 21.45 18.68 10.96
C LEU A 289 22.63 18.93 10.01
N VAL A 290 22.42 18.95 8.69
CA VAL A 290 23.49 19.21 7.71
C VAL A 290 24.00 20.66 7.77
N PRO A 291 23.13 21.70 7.81
CA PRO A 291 23.58 23.06 8.07
C PRO A 291 24.39 23.21 9.39
N LEU A 292 23.96 22.56 10.47
CA LEU A 292 24.68 22.57 11.75
C LEU A 292 26.05 21.87 11.65
N LEU A 293 26.11 20.73 10.98
CA LEU A 293 27.37 20.01 10.73
C LEU A 293 28.37 20.88 9.98
N ARG A 294 27.91 21.62 8.96
CA ARG A 294 28.74 22.56 8.20
C ARG A 294 29.16 23.77 9.02
N LEU A 295 28.25 24.34 9.82
CA LEU A 295 28.55 25.43 10.74
C LEU A 295 29.68 25.06 11.70
N LEU A 296 29.62 23.85 12.27
CA LEU A 296 30.63 23.35 13.20
C LEU A 296 31.95 22.98 12.51
N GLY A 297 31.94 22.71 11.20
CA GLY A 297 33.14 22.43 10.41
C GLY A 297 33.87 23.68 9.88
N ALA A 298 33.17 24.80 9.66
CA ALA A 298 33.78 26.03 9.19
C ALA A 298 34.63 26.66 10.31
N GLY A 299 35.93 26.92 10.06
CA GLY A 299 36.92 27.36 11.05
C GLY A 299 36.67 28.69 11.80
N GLY A 300 35.47 29.27 11.73
CA GLY A 300 35.05 30.41 12.54
C GLY A 300 34.76 29.98 13.99
N GLY A 301 35.75 30.11 14.87
CA GLY A 301 35.71 29.71 16.29
C GLY A 301 35.12 30.73 17.26
N GLY A 302 34.70 31.92 16.80
CA GLY A 302 34.18 32.96 17.70
C GLY A 302 32.70 32.76 18.10
N ARG A 303 32.32 33.28 19.28
CA ARG A 303 30.92 33.28 19.80
C ARG A 303 29.89 33.79 18.77
N ALA A 304 30.23 34.81 17.99
CA ALA A 304 29.37 35.35 16.94
C ALA A 304 29.10 34.35 15.80
N GLY A 305 30.06 33.46 15.49
CA GLY A 305 29.92 32.44 14.46
C GLY A 305 28.95 31.31 14.84
N LEU A 306 28.71 31.09 16.14
CA LEU A 306 27.82 30.04 16.64
C LEU A 306 26.45 30.57 17.10
N ALA A 307 26.11 31.82 16.83
CA ALA A 307 24.78 32.37 17.12
C ALA A 307 23.62 31.52 16.53
N PRO A 308 23.72 30.96 15.31
CA PRO A 308 22.69 30.04 14.79
C PRO A 308 22.55 28.75 15.61
N LEU A 309 23.63 28.21 16.18
CA LEU A 309 23.60 27.05 17.07
C LEU A 309 22.85 27.35 18.37
N ALA A 310 23.12 28.50 18.99
CA ALA A 310 22.43 28.94 20.21
C ALA A 310 20.93 29.13 19.96
N TRP A 311 20.57 29.75 18.83
CA TRP A 311 19.17 29.90 18.41
C TRP A 311 18.49 28.53 18.21
N PHE A 312 19.14 27.63 17.46
CA PHE A 312 18.60 26.31 17.19
C PHE A 312 18.38 25.53 18.49
N SER A 313 19.37 25.50 19.38
CA SER A 313 19.27 24.80 20.67
C SER A 313 18.09 25.27 21.52
N ARG A 314 17.78 26.57 21.52
CA ARG A 314 16.63 27.11 22.26
C ARG A 314 15.29 26.77 21.63
N TRP A 315 15.20 26.92 20.30
CA TRP A 315 13.95 26.73 19.56
C TRP A 315 13.57 25.25 19.38
N ILE A 316 14.56 24.38 19.20
CA ILE A 316 14.33 22.99 18.81
C ILE A 316 13.61 22.18 19.89
N THR A 317 13.75 22.54 21.17
CA THR A 317 13.03 21.85 22.26
C THR A 317 11.52 21.92 22.08
N SER A 318 10.98 23.10 21.77
CA SER A 318 9.54 23.27 21.51
C SER A 318 9.10 22.51 20.25
N VAL A 319 9.92 22.52 19.20
CA VAL A 319 9.67 21.78 17.96
C VAL A 319 9.59 20.27 18.22
N VAL A 320 10.54 19.72 19.01
CA VAL A 320 10.55 18.31 19.38
C VAL A 320 9.37 17.94 20.26
N LEU A 321 8.94 18.80 21.18
CA LEU A 321 7.74 18.55 21.98
C LEU A 321 6.48 18.44 21.10
N VAL A 322 6.32 19.34 20.12
CA VAL A 322 5.21 19.26 19.15
C VAL A 322 5.33 18.02 18.27
N LEU A 323 6.55 17.65 17.86
CA LEU A 323 6.80 16.42 17.09
C LEU A 323 6.38 15.16 17.87
N LEU A 324 6.72 15.09 19.16
CA LEU A 324 6.38 13.97 20.03
C LEU A 324 4.88 13.92 20.31
N ALA A 325 4.26 15.06 20.65
CA ALA A 325 2.83 15.13 20.88
C ALA A 325 2.04 14.73 19.63
N SER A 326 2.43 15.24 18.46
CA SER A 326 1.78 14.88 17.19
C SER A 326 2.02 13.41 16.81
N GLY A 327 3.23 12.89 17.04
CA GLY A 327 3.56 11.48 16.81
C GLY A 327 2.78 10.54 17.71
N ALA A 328 2.66 10.87 19.00
CA ALA A 328 1.87 10.10 19.96
C ALA A 328 0.38 10.12 19.61
N GLY A 329 -0.16 11.29 19.27
CA GLY A 329 -1.56 11.41 18.81
C GLY A 329 -1.83 10.57 17.56
N LEU A 330 -0.93 10.60 16.57
CA LEU A 330 -1.06 9.74 15.38
C LEU A 330 -0.95 8.25 15.72
N ALA A 331 -0.05 7.85 16.62
CA ALA A 331 0.08 6.45 17.02
C ALA A 331 -1.20 5.94 17.71
N LEU A 332 -1.79 6.74 18.60
CA LEU A 332 -3.05 6.43 19.28
C LEU A 332 -4.24 6.34 18.33
N LEU A 333 -4.27 7.15 17.26
CA LEU A 333 -5.33 7.11 16.26
C LEU A 333 -5.18 5.96 15.25
N GLN A 334 -4.00 5.33 15.16
CA GLN A 334 -3.68 4.34 14.13
C GLN A 334 -3.67 2.90 14.66
N LEU A 335 -3.46 2.71 15.96
CA LEU A 335 -3.37 1.41 16.61
C LEU A 335 -4.61 1.19 17.47
N ASP A 336 -5.35 0.12 17.20
CA ASP A 336 -6.52 -0.24 17.99
C ASP A 336 -6.11 -1.05 19.23
N ARG A 337 -5.06 -1.88 19.12
CA ARG A 337 -4.55 -2.72 20.22
C ARG A 337 -3.03 -2.54 20.40
N PRO A 338 -2.52 -2.57 21.64
CA PRO A 338 -1.07 -2.54 21.89
C PRO A 338 -0.31 -3.66 21.18
N GLY A 339 -0.94 -4.84 21.05
CA GLY A 339 -0.37 -6.00 20.37
C GLY A 339 -0.07 -5.80 18.88
N ASP A 340 -0.71 -4.81 18.25
CA ASP A 340 -0.54 -4.54 16.83
C ASP A 340 0.88 -4.03 16.52
N LEU A 341 1.59 -3.49 17.53
CA LEU A 341 2.97 -3.02 17.42
C LEU A 341 3.97 -4.11 17.00
N TRP A 342 3.73 -5.37 17.35
CA TRP A 342 4.63 -6.48 17.01
C TRP A 342 3.99 -7.57 16.17
N ARG A 343 2.65 -7.57 16.03
CA ARG A 343 1.92 -8.56 15.23
C ARG A 343 1.67 -8.12 13.78
N THR A 344 1.79 -6.83 13.49
CA THR A 344 1.47 -6.28 12.16
C THR A 344 2.71 -5.68 11.51
N SER A 345 2.81 -5.76 10.18
CA SER A 345 3.92 -5.16 9.43
C SER A 345 4.01 -3.65 9.65
N TYR A 346 2.87 -2.96 9.77
CA TYR A 346 2.80 -1.54 10.13
C TYR A 346 3.42 -1.27 11.51
N GLY A 347 3.05 -2.09 12.51
CA GLY A 347 3.56 -2.01 13.87
C GLY A 347 5.06 -2.24 13.95
N ILE A 348 5.60 -3.19 13.17
CA ILE A 348 7.05 -3.45 13.12
C ILE A 348 7.81 -2.22 12.59
N VAL A 349 7.32 -1.60 11.51
CA VAL A 349 7.91 -0.36 10.97
C VAL A 349 7.82 0.78 12.00
N LEU A 350 6.68 0.91 12.69
CA LEU A 350 6.52 1.89 13.76
C LEU A 350 7.47 1.63 14.93
N SER A 351 7.65 0.38 15.35
CA SER A 351 8.58 -0.01 16.41
C SER A 351 10.02 0.32 16.04
N ALA A 352 10.44 0.00 14.81
CA ALA A 352 11.75 0.41 14.29
C ALA A 352 11.92 1.93 14.29
N LYS A 353 10.89 2.68 13.86
CA LYS A 353 10.86 4.16 13.93
C LYS A 353 11.04 4.64 15.38
N LEU A 354 10.34 4.05 16.35
CA LEU A 354 10.42 4.44 17.76
C LEU A 354 11.83 4.22 18.32
N VAL A 355 12.47 3.08 18.04
CA VAL A 355 13.86 2.81 18.45
C VAL A 355 14.81 3.86 17.88
N LEU A 356 14.71 4.16 16.58
CA LEU A 356 15.56 5.17 15.93
C LEU A 356 15.32 6.58 16.51
N VAL A 357 14.06 6.94 16.77
CA VAL A 357 13.70 8.24 17.38
C VAL A 357 14.21 8.33 18.82
N CYS A 358 14.08 7.28 19.63
CA CYS A 358 14.66 7.23 20.98
C CYS A 358 16.18 7.42 20.93
N GLY A 359 16.87 6.78 19.98
CA GLY A 359 18.30 6.99 19.75
C GLY A 359 18.65 8.43 19.39
N LEU A 360 17.89 9.06 18.48
CA LEU A 360 18.06 10.47 18.12
C LEU A 360 17.82 11.41 19.32
N LEU A 361 16.80 11.15 20.13
CA LEU A 361 16.52 11.95 21.33
C LEU A 361 17.63 11.81 22.38
N ALA A 362 18.18 10.61 22.56
CA ALA A 362 19.30 10.39 23.47
C ALA A 362 20.56 11.15 23.02
N LEU A 363 20.88 11.12 21.71
CA LEU A 363 21.98 11.91 21.14
C LEU A 363 21.73 13.42 21.27
N ALA A 364 20.50 13.88 20.99
CA ALA A 364 20.12 15.27 21.12
C ALA A 364 20.19 15.77 22.58
N ALA A 365 19.76 14.95 23.55
CA ALA A 365 19.86 15.23 24.97
C ALA A 365 21.33 15.29 25.43
N PHE A 366 22.15 14.32 25.01
CA PHE A 366 23.59 14.32 25.26
C PHE A 366 24.25 15.60 24.72
N ASN A 367 23.94 15.98 23.47
CA ASN A 367 24.45 17.20 22.89
C ASN A 367 24.03 18.43 23.69
N ARG A 368 22.74 18.56 24.00
CA ARG A 368 22.19 19.70 24.74
C ARG A 368 22.88 19.89 26.07
N TRP A 369 23.03 18.83 26.86
CA TRP A 369 23.51 18.94 28.24
C TRP A 369 25.01 18.84 28.39
N ARG A 370 25.72 18.16 27.46
CA ARG A 370 27.17 17.90 27.60
C ARG A 370 28.04 18.60 26.58
N CYS A 371 27.51 18.98 25.42
CA CYS A 371 28.34 19.49 24.31
C CYS A 371 28.03 20.95 23.95
N THR A 372 26.76 21.34 23.93
CA THR A 372 26.34 22.65 23.38
C THR A 372 26.85 23.83 24.20
N GLY A 373 26.71 23.80 25.54
CA GLY A 373 27.21 24.87 26.41
C GLY A 373 28.72 25.10 26.26
N PRO A 374 29.55 24.06 26.47
CA PRO A 374 31.00 24.13 26.25
C PRO A 374 31.40 24.54 24.82
N ALA A 375 30.70 24.05 23.79
CA ALA A 375 30.96 24.45 22.41
C ALA A 375 30.66 25.94 22.16
N LEU A 376 29.59 26.48 22.75
CA LEU A 376 29.28 27.92 22.71
C LEU A 376 30.25 28.77 23.54
N ALA A 377 30.89 28.17 24.55
CA ALA A 377 31.96 28.80 25.32
C ALA A 377 33.31 28.84 24.56
N GLY A 378 33.42 28.13 23.43
CA GLY A 378 34.61 28.13 22.58
C GLY A 378 35.50 26.89 22.72
N GLU A 379 35.10 25.88 23.50
CA GLU A 379 35.89 24.68 23.70
C GLU A 379 35.97 23.81 22.41
N ALA A 380 37.18 23.70 21.85
CA ALA A 380 37.41 22.96 20.60
C ALA A 380 37.06 21.46 20.71
N ALA A 381 37.38 20.82 21.84
CA ALA A 381 37.08 19.41 22.06
C ALA A 381 35.57 19.13 22.13
N ALA A 382 34.81 20.01 22.81
CA ALA A 382 33.36 19.92 22.88
C ALA A 382 32.72 20.17 21.50
N ARG A 383 33.23 21.13 20.74
CA ARG A 383 32.82 21.38 19.35
C ARG A 383 33.04 20.16 18.45
N ALA A 384 34.20 19.50 18.56
CA ALA A 384 34.51 18.29 17.79
C ALA A 384 33.62 17.11 18.20
N ARG A 385 33.33 16.95 19.50
CA ARG A 385 32.36 15.95 20.00
C ARG A 385 30.95 16.21 19.47
N LEU A 386 30.48 17.46 19.55
CA LEU A 386 29.17 17.87 19.02
C LEU A 386 29.05 17.57 17.52
N ARG A 387 30.10 17.91 16.75
CA ARG A 387 30.16 17.63 15.31
C ARG A 387 30.04 16.12 15.03
N ARG A 388 30.77 15.28 15.76
CA ARG A 388 30.69 13.81 15.62
C ARG A 388 29.32 13.26 15.98
N SER A 389 28.69 13.76 17.05
CA SER A 389 27.32 13.36 17.39
C SER A 389 26.34 13.71 16.28
N ILE A 390 26.41 14.94 15.75
CA ILE A 390 25.52 15.38 14.67
C ILE A 390 25.74 14.56 13.38
N GLN A 391 26.97 14.09 13.10
CA GLN A 391 27.20 13.14 12.01
C GLN A 391 26.44 11.82 12.22
N VAL A 392 26.47 11.28 13.44
CA VAL A 392 25.70 10.08 13.80
C VAL A 392 24.20 10.35 13.71
N GLU A 393 23.72 11.47 14.25
CA GLU A 393 22.30 11.88 14.15
C GLU A 393 21.85 12.00 12.69
N THR A 394 22.70 12.58 11.83
CA THR A 394 22.40 12.70 10.40
C THR A 394 22.28 11.33 9.75
N ALA A 395 23.18 10.39 10.07
CA ALA A 395 23.10 9.02 9.55
C ALA A 395 21.84 8.29 10.03
N VAL A 396 21.51 8.40 11.33
CA VAL A 396 20.29 7.80 11.90
C VAL A 396 19.04 8.44 11.30
N ALA A 397 19.03 9.75 11.07
CA ALA A 397 17.92 10.46 10.43
C ALA A 397 17.70 9.98 8.98
N VAL A 398 18.77 9.76 8.22
CA VAL A 398 18.67 9.22 6.85
C VAL A 398 18.10 7.79 6.85
N VAL A 399 18.54 6.94 7.78
CA VAL A 399 17.98 5.58 7.95
C VAL A 399 16.51 5.65 8.36
N LEU A 400 16.17 6.53 9.30
CA LEU A 400 14.80 6.77 9.75
C LEU A 400 13.89 7.16 8.59
N LEU A 401 14.34 8.03 7.68
CA LEU A 401 13.58 8.39 6.48
C LEU A 401 13.33 7.18 5.57
N GLY A 402 14.29 6.26 5.46
CA GLY A 402 14.14 5.03 4.67
C GLY A 402 13.17 4.03 5.31
N VAL A 403 13.20 3.90 6.65
CA VAL A 403 12.25 3.08 7.40
C VAL A 403 10.82 3.60 7.22
N VAL A 404 10.58 4.91 7.37
CA VAL A 404 9.22 5.45 7.20
C VAL A 404 8.73 5.41 5.75
N SER A 405 9.62 5.31 4.76
CA SER A 405 9.23 5.09 3.37
C SER A 405 8.58 3.72 3.15
N LEU A 406 8.82 2.73 4.02
CA LEU A 406 8.20 1.39 3.96
C LEU A 406 6.70 1.42 4.26
N TRP A 407 6.18 2.46 4.92
CA TRP A 407 4.74 2.63 5.12
C TRP A 407 3.94 2.77 3.83
N ARG A 408 4.60 2.89 2.67
CA ARG A 408 3.95 2.71 1.36
C ARG A 408 3.33 1.32 1.21
N PHE A 409 3.90 0.28 1.81
CA PHE A 409 3.49 -1.11 1.60
C PHE A 409 2.79 -1.72 2.84
N THR A 410 2.84 -1.05 3.98
CA THR A 410 2.25 -1.57 5.23
C THR A 410 1.07 -0.68 5.66
N PRO A 411 -0.17 -0.97 5.25
CA PRO A 411 -1.33 -0.20 5.71
C PRO A 411 -1.56 -0.38 7.22
N PRO A 412 -2.16 0.61 7.92
CA PRO A 412 -2.41 0.50 9.34
C PRO A 412 -3.48 -0.57 9.67
N PRO A 413 -3.42 -1.24 10.83
CA PRO A 413 -4.33 -2.33 11.19
C PRO A 413 -5.81 -1.91 11.15
N ARG A 414 -6.12 -0.72 11.65
CA ARG A 414 -7.49 -0.19 11.66
C ARG A 414 -8.17 -0.13 10.28
N SER A 415 -7.40 0.12 9.21
CA SER A 415 -8.00 0.14 7.87
C SER A 415 -8.36 -1.27 7.42
N LEU A 416 -7.53 -2.26 7.79
CA LEU A 416 -7.77 -3.69 7.52
C LEU A 416 -8.89 -4.29 8.38
N ASP A 417 -9.21 -3.72 9.54
CA ASP A 417 -10.33 -4.17 10.38
C ASP A 417 -11.66 -3.53 9.95
N ALA A 418 -11.67 -2.23 9.62
CA ALA A 418 -12.87 -1.51 9.18
C ALA A 418 -13.49 -2.13 7.92
N ALA A 419 -12.64 -2.36 6.94
CA ALA A 419 -12.76 -3.38 5.92
C ALA A 419 -13.60 -4.61 6.29
N VAL A 420 -13.09 -5.45 7.20
CA VAL A 420 -13.57 -6.79 7.50
C VAL A 420 -14.88 -6.75 8.27
N ALA A 421 -15.12 -5.67 9.01
CA ALA A 421 -16.39 -5.45 9.67
C ALA A 421 -17.53 -5.18 8.69
N GLU A 422 -17.25 -4.55 7.56
CA GLU A 422 -18.29 -4.20 6.61
C GLU A 422 -18.82 -5.41 5.80
N SER A 423 -18.39 -6.65 6.13
CA SER A 423 -18.07 -7.76 5.20
C SER A 423 -18.59 -9.17 5.39
N ALA A 424 -19.28 -9.46 6.48
CA ALA A 424 -19.69 -10.83 6.82
C ALA A 424 -21.06 -11.26 6.21
N PRO A 425 -21.19 -12.47 5.59
CA PRO A 425 -22.47 -13.07 5.13
C PRO A 425 -23.21 -14.00 6.15
N ARG A 426 -24.49 -14.38 5.90
CA ARG A 426 -25.41 -15.26 6.71
C ARG A 426 -25.82 -16.58 5.96
N PRO A 427 -26.32 -17.69 6.58
CA PRO A 427 -26.17 -19.10 6.04
C PRO A 427 -27.42 -19.91 5.51
N ASP A 428 -27.26 -20.75 4.42
CA ASP A 428 -27.66 -22.23 4.18
C ASP A 428 -27.86 -22.77 2.67
N GLU A 429 -27.49 -24.07 2.29
CA GLU A 429 -28.10 -25.11 1.30
C GLU A 429 -27.28 -26.12 0.34
N GLY A 430 -27.72 -27.43 0.22
CA GLY A 430 -27.77 -28.66 -0.75
C GLY A 430 -26.72 -29.16 -1.84
N THR A 431 -26.81 -30.38 -2.53
CA THR A 431 -25.84 -30.86 -3.64
C THR A 431 -26.01 -32.10 -4.64
N ALA A 432 -25.22 -32.21 -5.78
CA ALA A 432 -25.23 -33.17 -6.98
C ALA A 432 -23.83 -33.68 -7.56
N SER A 433 -23.64 -34.73 -8.41
CA SER A 433 -22.29 -35.30 -8.86
C SER A 433 -22.06 -35.72 -10.36
N PHE A 434 -20.82 -35.70 -10.91
CA PHE A 434 -20.37 -36.17 -12.26
C PHE A 434 -18.89 -36.71 -12.33
N MET A 435 -18.45 -37.40 -13.41
CA MET A 435 -17.12 -38.09 -13.54
C MET A 435 -16.28 -37.60 -14.74
N LEU A 436 -14.95 -37.56 -14.60
CA LEU A 436 -13.93 -37.33 -15.66
C LEU A 436 -12.95 -38.51 -15.73
N SER A 437 -12.43 -38.85 -16.90
CA SER A 437 -11.53 -40.00 -17.06
C SER A 437 -10.63 -39.88 -18.29
N ASN A 438 -9.40 -40.38 -18.18
CA ASN A 438 -8.53 -40.74 -19.32
C ASN A 438 -7.95 -42.15 -19.11
N ASP A 439 -6.97 -42.54 -19.92
CA ASP A 439 -6.28 -43.84 -19.88
C ASP A 439 -5.38 -44.06 -18.65
N ARG A 440 -5.18 -43.03 -17.82
CA ARG A 440 -4.26 -43.05 -16.67
C ARG A 440 -4.93 -42.76 -15.32
N ALA A 441 -6.04 -42.02 -15.31
CA ALA A 441 -6.73 -41.65 -14.09
C ALA A 441 -8.23 -41.36 -14.32
N HIS A 442 -9.03 -41.64 -13.32
CA HIS A 442 -10.44 -41.29 -13.21
C HIS A 442 -10.64 -40.35 -12.01
N ALA A 443 -11.51 -39.35 -12.17
CA ALA A 443 -11.87 -38.39 -11.13
C ALA A 443 -13.39 -38.27 -11.01
N LEU A 444 -13.96 -38.69 -9.88
CA LEU A 444 -15.38 -38.55 -9.57
C LEU A 444 -15.62 -37.26 -8.78
N LEU A 445 -16.37 -36.32 -9.34
CA LEU A 445 -16.67 -35.02 -8.77
C LEU A 445 -18.09 -35.00 -8.19
N THR A 446 -18.22 -34.92 -6.88
CA THR A 446 -19.49 -34.79 -6.16
C THR A 446 -19.58 -33.39 -5.58
N ARG A 447 -20.50 -32.56 -6.05
CA ARG A 447 -20.78 -31.27 -5.44
C ARG A 447 -21.16 -31.54 -3.97
N SER A 448 -20.68 -30.74 -3.02
CA SER A 448 -21.14 -30.70 -1.62
C SER A 448 -20.95 -29.31 -1.02
N GLY A 449 -22.03 -28.66 -0.56
CA GLY A 449 -22.05 -27.31 0.05
C GLY A 449 -21.19 -26.26 -0.67
N GLY A 450 -21.44 -25.98 -1.95
CA GLY A 450 -20.68 -24.99 -2.74
C GLY A 450 -19.32 -25.44 -3.27
N ALA A 451 -18.85 -26.63 -2.89
CA ALA A 451 -17.60 -27.24 -3.34
C ALA A 451 -17.82 -28.48 -4.22
N TRP A 452 -16.78 -28.96 -4.90
CA TRP A 452 -16.64 -30.28 -5.50
C TRP A 452 -15.75 -31.16 -4.62
N LEU A 453 -16.22 -32.34 -4.27
CA LEU A 453 -15.44 -33.43 -3.72
C LEU A 453 -14.97 -34.32 -4.87
N VAL A 454 -13.66 -34.43 -5.06
CA VAL A 454 -13.03 -35.19 -6.13
C VAL A 454 -12.39 -36.45 -5.54
N ALA A 455 -12.88 -37.62 -5.93
CA ALA A 455 -12.25 -38.90 -5.63
C ALA A 455 -11.43 -39.36 -6.84
N LEU A 456 -10.13 -39.61 -6.63
CA LEU A 456 -9.23 -40.06 -7.68
C LEU A 456 -9.05 -41.58 -7.62
N SER A 457 -9.08 -42.21 -8.78
CA SER A 457 -8.80 -43.63 -8.94
C SER A 457 -8.02 -43.88 -10.21
N ASP A 458 -7.27 -44.98 -10.26
CA ASP A 458 -6.65 -45.47 -11.48
C ASP A 458 -7.70 -46.15 -12.40
N PRO A 459 -7.33 -46.55 -13.64
CA PRO A 459 -8.25 -47.20 -14.57
C PRO A 459 -8.80 -48.55 -14.08
N SER A 460 -8.16 -49.18 -13.08
CA SER A 460 -8.62 -50.41 -12.44
C SER A 460 -9.58 -50.18 -11.28
N GLY A 461 -9.82 -48.91 -10.90
CA GLY A 461 -10.70 -48.49 -9.82
C GLY A 461 -10.03 -48.42 -8.45
N GLN A 462 -8.72 -48.58 -8.36
CA GLN A 462 -7.99 -48.42 -7.09
C GLN A 462 -7.71 -46.94 -6.80
N PRO A 463 -7.69 -46.49 -5.53
CA PRO A 463 -7.41 -45.11 -5.19
C PRO A 463 -6.04 -44.63 -5.73
N LEU A 464 -6.05 -43.52 -6.47
CA LEU A 464 -4.82 -42.94 -7.01
C LEU A 464 -4.22 -41.96 -6.00
N ALA A 465 -2.99 -42.24 -5.55
CA ALA A 465 -2.25 -41.33 -4.69
C ALA A 465 -1.72 -40.14 -5.52
N ALA A 466 -2.02 -38.93 -5.06
CA ALA A 466 -1.58 -37.68 -5.68
C ALA A 466 -0.98 -36.75 -4.60
N GLU A 467 0.02 -35.97 -4.98
CA GLU A 467 0.65 -34.94 -4.16
C GLU A 467 -0.04 -33.59 -4.30
N GLY A 468 -0.74 -33.34 -5.43
CA GLY A 468 -1.51 -32.12 -5.67
C GLY A 468 -2.62 -32.29 -6.70
N LEU A 469 -3.64 -31.44 -6.62
CA LEU A 469 -4.74 -31.38 -7.60
C LEU A 469 -5.19 -29.95 -7.83
N THR A 470 -5.24 -29.53 -9.10
CA THR A 470 -5.69 -28.19 -9.52
C THR A 470 -6.79 -28.33 -10.56
N LEU A 471 -7.88 -27.58 -10.41
CA LEU A 471 -9.01 -27.54 -11.33
C LEU A 471 -9.05 -26.17 -12.02
N ALA A 472 -9.19 -26.14 -13.34
CA ALA A 472 -9.31 -24.94 -14.15
C ALA A 472 -10.63 -24.92 -14.92
N LEU A 473 -11.34 -23.79 -14.88
CA LEU A 473 -12.59 -23.55 -15.61
C LEU A 473 -12.38 -22.39 -16.58
N SER A 474 -12.63 -22.58 -17.87
CA SER A 474 -12.42 -21.52 -18.86
C SER A 474 -13.60 -21.38 -19.81
N ASN A 475 -13.83 -20.14 -20.26
CA ASN A 475 -14.71 -19.85 -21.40
C ASN A 475 -14.04 -18.82 -22.34
N PRO A 476 -13.07 -19.27 -23.17
CA PRO A 476 -12.33 -18.38 -24.07
C PRO A 476 -13.22 -17.71 -25.12
N GLN A 477 -14.34 -18.33 -25.49
CA GLN A 477 -15.29 -17.78 -26.46
C GLN A 477 -16.03 -16.56 -25.92
N ALA A 478 -16.23 -16.50 -24.61
CA ALA A 478 -16.77 -15.33 -23.91
C ALA A 478 -15.70 -14.32 -23.44
N GLY A 479 -14.41 -14.53 -23.79
CA GLY A 479 -13.29 -13.73 -23.31
C GLY A 479 -13.06 -13.85 -21.80
N ILE A 480 -13.50 -14.97 -21.21
CA ILE A 480 -13.35 -15.25 -19.77
C ILE A 480 -12.08 -16.05 -19.57
N GLU A 481 -11.12 -15.42 -18.87
CA GLU A 481 -9.85 -16.04 -18.49
C GLU A 481 -10.04 -17.30 -17.61
N PRO A 482 -9.13 -18.30 -17.68
CA PRO A 482 -9.23 -19.53 -16.89
C PRO A 482 -9.26 -19.27 -15.38
N LEU A 483 -10.35 -19.65 -14.73
CA LEU A 483 -10.52 -19.68 -13.29
C LEU A 483 -9.83 -20.94 -12.73
N ARG A 484 -8.63 -20.78 -12.13
CA ARG A 484 -7.90 -21.88 -11.48
C ARG A 484 -8.25 -21.98 -9.98
N ARG A 485 -8.39 -23.22 -9.49
CA ARG A 485 -8.73 -23.57 -8.11
C ARG A 485 -7.86 -24.74 -7.63
N GLU A 486 -7.05 -24.51 -6.60
CA GLU A 486 -6.32 -25.59 -5.93
C GLU A 486 -7.27 -26.40 -5.04
N ALA A 487 -7.12 -27.72 -5.07
CA ALA A 487 -7.85 -28.62 -4.22
C ALA A 487 -7.12 -28.86 -2.90
N ARG A 488 -7.88 -29.06 -1.81
CA ARG A 488 -7.34 -29.50 -0.53
C ARG A 488 -7.63 -30.98 -0.32
N ARG A 489 -6.60 -31.74 0.04
CA ARG A 489 -6.75 -33.14 0.41
C ARG A 489 -7.46 -33.26 1.76
N LEU A 490 -8.47 -34.11 1.83
CA LEU A 490 -9.22 -34.42 3.04
C LEU A 490 -8.65 -35.67 3.74
N PRO A 491 -8.91 -35.83 5.06
CA PRO A 491 -8.42 -36.99 5.82
C PRO A 491 -8.93 -38.35 5.30
N ASP A 492 -10.04 -38.36 4.56
CA ASP A 492 -10.64 -39.57 3.97
C ASP A 492 -10.05 -39.94 2.59
N GLY A 493 -9.04 -39.20 2.13
CA GLY A 493 -8.33 -39.45 0.87
C GLY A 493 -8.94 -38.74 -0.36
N ARG A 494 -10.10 -38.10 -0.23
CA ARG A 494 -10.70 -37.28 -1.31
C ARG A 494 -10.11 -35.88 -1.36
N TRP A 495 -10.35 -35.16 -2.44
CA TRP A 495 -9.94 -33.78 -2.64
C TRP A 495 -11.16 -32.85 -2.63
N ARG A 496 -11.04 -31.66 -2.06
CA ARG A 496 -12.11 -30.65 -2.05
C ARG A 496 -11.68 -29.42 -2.85
N VAL A 497 -12.49 -29.05 -3.84
CA VAL A 497 -12.31 -27.88 -4.72
C VAL A 497 -13.50 -26.94 -4.58
N GLU A 498 -13.32 -25.67 -4.24
CA GLU A 498 -14.44 -24.72 -4.13
C GLU A 498 -14.94 -24.28 -5.53
N ALA A 499 -16.23 -24.51 -5.83
CA ALA A 499 -16.79 -24.52 -7.19
C ALA A 499 -17.43 -23.20 -7.68
N GLY A 500 -18.10 -22.47 -6.79
CA GLY A 500 -18.92 -21.30 -7.16
C GLY A 500 -20.16 -21.61 -8.03
N SER A 501 -20.91 -20.58 -8.41
CA SER A 501 -22.02 -20.60 -9.38
C SER A 501 -21.55 -20.04 -10.72
N LEU A 502 -21.69 -20.78 -11.82
CA LEU A 502 -21.32 -20.30 -13.17
C LEU A 502 -22.59 -19.91 -13.96
N PRO A 503 -22.61 -18.78 -14.70
CA PRO A 503 -23.75 -18.39 -15.52
C PRO A 503 -23.92 -19.33 -16.74
N ALA A 504 -25.18 -19.66 -17.06
CA ALA A 504 -25.54 -20.65 -18.09
C ALA A 504 -25.48 -20.13 -19.55
N SER A 505 -25.51 -18.81 -19.77
CA SER A 505 -25.77 -18.21 -21.10
C SER A 505 -24.54 -17.67 -21.85
N GLY A 506 -23.32 -17.98 -21.39
CA GLY A 506 -22.14 -17.76 -22.21
C GLY A 506 -22.03 -18.85 -23.26
N ALA A 507 -22.58 -18.63 -24.46
CA ALA A 507 -22.51 -19.54 -25.61
C ALA A 507 -21.14 -20.26 -25.69
N GLY A 508 -21.12 -21.54 -25.30
CA GLY A 508 -19.91 -22.34 -25.23
C GLY A 508 -19.80 -23.15 -23.94
N HIS A 509 -19.72 -24.47 -24.09
CA HIS A 509 -19.38 -25.44 -23.05
C HIS A 509 -18.22 -24.97 -22.17
N TRP A 510 -18.45 -24.79 -20.86
CA TRP A 510 -17.37 -24.53 -19.90
C TRP A 510 -16.37 -25.69 -19.97
N ARG A 511 -15.13 -25.39 -20.36
CA ARG A 511 -14.06 -26.38 -20.38
C ARG A 511 -13.50 -26.50 -18.98
N LEU A 512 -13.54 -27.73 -18.48
CA LEU A 512 -12.96 -28.11 -17.21
C LEU A 512 -11.69 -28.91 -17.48
N SER A 513 -10.58 -28.47 -16.90
CA SER A 513 -9.31 -29.18 -16.93
C SER A 513 -8.87 -29.45 -15.49
N MET A 514 -8.34 -30.64 -15.23
CA MET A 514 -7.89 -31.08 -13.92
C MET A 514 -6.46 -31.58 -14.05
N GLU A 515 -5.56 -30.89 -13.38
CA GLU A 515 -4.14 -31.22 -13.30
C GLU A 515 -3.90 -31.99 -12.00
N ILE A 516 -3.53 -33.27 -12.09
CA ILE A 516 -3.26 -34.19 -10.99
C ILE A 516 -1.75 -34.41 -10.92
N LEU A 517 -1.11 -33.91 -9.87
CA LEU A 517 0.31 -34.15 -9.62
C LEU A 517 0.45 -35.47 -8.84
N VAL A 518 1.03 -36.50 -9.46
CA VAL A 518 1.20 -37.83 -8.87
C VAL A 518 2.47 -37.88 -8.01
N ASN A 519 3.57 -37.33 -8.54
CA ASN A 519 4.83 -37.10 -7.84
C ASN A 519 5.62 -35.96 -8.52
N ASP A 520 6.78 -35.58 -7.96
CA ASP A 520 7.68 -34.53 -8.47
C ASP A 520 8.04 -34.63 -9.97
N PHE A 521 7.87 -35.80 -10.60
CA PHE A 521 8.23 -36.05 -12.00
C PHE A 521 7.05 -36.46 -12.88
N GLU A 522 5.84 -36.63 -12.32
CA GLU A 522 4.69 -37.17 -13.03
C GLU A 522 3.40 -36.39 -12.74
N GLN A 523 2.79 -35.88 -13.81
CA GLN A 523 1.52 -35.14 -13.80
C GLN A 523 0.56 -35.73 -14.83
N VAL A 524 -0.70 -35.89 -14.44
CA VAL A 524 -1.79 -36.39 -15.29
C VAL A 524 -2.83 -35.28 -15.44
N THR A 525 -3.25 -35.02 -16.68
CA THR A 525 -4.29 -34.02 -16.97
C THR A 525 -5.56 -34.71 -17.45
N LEU A 526 -6.69 -34.38 -16.83
CA LEU A 526 -8.03 -34.77 -17.27
C LEU A 526 -8.74 -33.55 -17.84
N GLU A 527 -9.38 -33.70 -18.99
CA GLU A 527 -10.18 -32.64 -19.59
C GLU A 527 -11.61 -33.12 -19.81
N GLY A 528 -12.55 -32.21 -19.62
CA GLY A 528 -13.95 -32.46 -19.85
C GLY A 528 -14.72 -31.19 -20.11
N VAL A 529 -15.95 -31.38 -20.55
CA VAL A 529 -16.92 -30.32 -20.70
C VAL A 529 -17.93 -30.47 -19.56
N LEU A 530 -18.18 -29.39 -18.84
CA LEU A 530 -19.28 -29.40 -17.88
C LEU A 530 -20.59 -29.62 -18.64
N PRO A 531 -21.41 -30.61 -18.24
CA PRO A 531 -22.75 -30.73 -18.77
C PRO A 531 -23.55 -29.46 -18.43
N PRO A 532 -24.53 -29.08 -19.28
CA PRO A 532 -25.30 -27.86 -19.13
C PRO A 532 -26.07 -27.78 -17.81
#